data_AF-A0A967MJH8-F1
#
_entry.id   AF-A0A967MJH8-F1
#
_cell.length_a   1.000
_cell.length_b   1.000
_cell.length_c   1.000
_cell.angle_alpha   90.00
_cell.angle_beta   90.00
_cell.angle_gamma   90.00
#
_symmetry.space_group_name_H-M   'P 1'
#
loop_
_entity.id
_entity.type
_entity.pdbx_description
1 polymer ?
#
loop_
_entity_poly.entity_id
_entity_poly.type
_entity_poly.pdbx_seq_one_letter_code
_entity_poly.pdbx_strand_id
1 'polypeptide(L)' 'KEHGRVVDPHTADGIHVGLEHRRPDVPLICLETAQPVKFAATIREALGRDPEIPPRLADLLNRPQHYEVIDP' A
#
# COMPACT_ATOMS: atom_id res chain seq x y z
N LYS A 1 17.53 2.47 -0.83
CA LYS A 1 16.22 2.38 -1.54
C LYS A 1 16.45 2.78 -2.98
N GLU A 2 16.50 1.80 -3.88
CA GLU A 2 16.96 1.97 -5.27
C GLU A 2 16.07 2.89 -6.13
N HIS A 3 14.77 2.96 -5.83
CA HIS A 3 13.79 3.70 -6.65
C HIS A 3 13.09 4.87 -5.94
N GLY A 4 13.37 5.13 -4.66
CA GLY A 4 12.77 6.25 -3.90
C GLY A 4 11.25 6.18 -3.66
N ARG A 5 10.53 5.18 -4.20
CA ARG A 5 9.08 4.98 -4.03
C ARG A 5 8.79 4.04 -2.86
N VAL A 6 7.75 4.36 -2.08
CA VAL A 6 7.14 3.44 -1.10
C VAL A 6 5.89 2.86 -1.73
N VAL A 7 5.71 1.55 -1.60
CA VAL A 7 4.54 0.80 -2.05
C VAL A 7 3.91 0.06 -0.87
N ASP A 8 2.63 -0.30 -1.01
CA ASP A 8 1.92 -1.08 0.00
C ASP A 8 2.35 -2.58 -0.05
N PRO A 9 1.98 -3.40 0.95
CA PRO A 9 2.41 -4.79 0.99
C PRO A 9 1.89 -5.63 -0.18
N HIS A 10 0.72 -5.34 -0.73
CA HIS A 10 0.16 -6.09 -1.87
C HIS A 10 0.96 -5.80 -3.16
N THR A 11 1.35 -4.55 -3.37
CA THR A 11 2.22 -4.18 -4.48
C THR A 11 3.63 -4.72 -4.29
N ALA A 12 4.14 -4.74 -3.05
CA ALA A 12 5.45 -5.33 -2.74
C ALA A 12 5.49 -6.83 -3.08
N ASP A 13 4.43 -7.57 -2.74
CA ASP A 13 4.26 -8.98 -3.12
C ASP A 13 4.29 -9.15 -4.66
N GLY A 14 3.49 -8.37 -5.38
CA GLY A 14 3.46 -8.40 -6.84
C GLY A 14 4.79 -8.02 -7.50
N ILE A 15 5.55 -7.08 -6.94
CA ILE A 15 6.90 -6.73 -7.42
C ILE A 15 7.85 -7.90 -7.17
N HIS A 16 7.85 -8.47 -5.96
CA HIS A 16 8.74 -9.54 -5.58
C HIS A 16 8.59 -10.75 -6.51
N VAL A 17 7.38 -11.30 -6.62
CA VAL A 17 7.10 -12.46 -7.50
C VAL A 17 7.29 -12.09 -8.97
N GLY A 18 6.90 -10.88 -9.37
CA GLY A 18 7.07 -10.42 -10.76
C GLY A 18 8.54 -10.35 -11.20
N LEU A 19 9.44 -9.92 -10.31
CA LEU A 19 10.88 -9.87 -10.59
C LEU A 19 11.50 -11.26 -10.71
N GLU A 20 11.05 -12.23 -9.92
CA GLU A 20 11.50 -13.63 -10.01
C GLU A 20 11.12 -14.31 -11.33
N HIS A 21 9.98 -13.92 -11.92
CA HIS A 21 9.47 -14.48 -13.18
C HIS A 21 9.63 -13.56 -14.40
N ARG A 22 10.44 -12.50 -14.29
CA ARG A 22 10.63 -11.52 -15.36
C ARG A 22 11.25 -12.17 -16.60
N ARG A 23 10.67 -11.91 -17.77
CA ARG A 23 11.26 -12.26 -19.08
C ARG A 23 12.08 -11.07 -19.62
N PRO A 24 13.31 -11.28 -20.15
CA PRO A 24 14.20 -10.18 -20.56
C PRO A 24 13.56 -9.18 -21.54
N ASP A 25 12.84 -9.69 -22.55
CA ASP A 25 12.31 -8.89 -23.65
C ASP A 25 10.82 -8.52 -23.50
N VAL A 26 10.22 -8.81 -22.35
CA VAL A 26 8.81 -8.49 -22.08
C VAL A 26 8.72 -7.54 -20.89
N PRO A 27 8.15 -6.33 -21.07
CA PRO A 27 7.93 -5.42 -19.96
C PRO A 27 7.09 -6.09 -18.86
N LEU A 28 7.61 -6.07 -17.63
CA LEU A 28 6.87 -6.45 -16.43
C LEU A 28 6.06 -5.25 -15.97
N ILE A 29 4.74 -5.42 -15.82
CA ILE A 29 3.86 -4.41 -15.24
C ILE A 29 3.27 -5.01 -13.95
N CYS A 30 3.58 -4.39 -12.81
CA CYS A 30 2.96 -4.72 -11.53
C CYS A 30 1.83 -3.72 -11.24
N LEU A 31 0.66 -4.23 -10.83
CA LEU A 31 -0.47 -3.37 -10.47
C LEU A 31 -0.31 -2.90 -9.02
N GLU A 32 -0.26 -1.58 -8.82
CA GLU A 32 -0.34 -0.97 -7.49
C GLU A 32 -1.79 -1.03 -7.00
N THR A 33 -2.16 -2.12 -6.32
CA THR A 33 -3.57 -2.40 -5.96
C THR A 33 -4.06 -1.57 -4.78
N ALA A 34 -3.15 -0.96 -4.01
CA ALA A 34 -3.48 -0.09 -2.90
C ALA A 34 -2.37 0.94 -2.61
N GLN A 35 -2.75 2.05 -1.97
CA GLN A 35 -1.82 3.06 -1.49
C GLN A 35 -1.23 2.65 -0.12
N PRO A 36 0.04 3.00 0.18
CA PRO A 36 0.69 2.68 1.46
C PRO A 36 -0.09 3.14 2.70
N VAL A 37 -0.79 4.28 2.61
CA VAL A 37 -1.59 4.86 3.71
C VAL A 37 -2.68 3.91 4.22
N LYS A 38 -3.12 2.95 3.40
CA LYS A 38 -4.11 1.93 3.81
C LYS A 38 -3.53 0.88 4.77
N PHE A 39 -2.20 0.75 4.86
CA PHE A 39 -1.50 -0.30 5.60
C PHE A 39 -0.36 0.27 6.46
N ALA A 40 -0.64 1.36 7.20
CA ALA A 40 0.38 2.12 7.93
C ALA A 40 1.23 1.29 8.90
N ALA A 41 0.64 0.31 9.60
CA ALA A 41 1.37 -0.55 10.53
C ALA A 41 2.50 -1.34 9.83
N THR A 42 2.21 -1.98 8.70
CA THR A 42 3.19 -2.74 7.91
C THR A 42 4.27 -1.83 7.33
N ILE A 43 3.89 -0.61 6.90
CA ILE A 43 4.85 0.38 6.43
C ILE A 43 5.81 0.80 7.56
N ARG A 44 5.29 1.04 8.77
CA ARG A 44 6.09 1.40 9.93
C ARG A 44 7.04 0.28 10.35
N GLU A 45 6.58 -0.96 10.33
CA GLU A 45 7.42 -2.14 10.58
C GLU A 45 8.59 -2.21 9.59
N ALA A 46 8.30 -2.11 8.29
CA ALA A 46 9.32 -2.27 7.25
C ALA A 46 10.28 -1.07 7.13
N LEU A 47 9.82 0.15 7.41
CA LEU A 47 10.55 1.39 7.11
C LEU A 47 10.89 2.25 8.33
N GLY A 48 10.42 1.88 9.52
CA GLY A 48 10.62 2.64 10.76
C GLY A 48 9.86 3.98 10.81
N ARG A 49 8.92 4.22 9.89
CA ARG A 49 8.13 5.45 9.82
C ARG A 49 6.75 5.21 9.19
N ASP A 50 5.81 6.07 9.52
CA ASP A 50 4.49 6.05 8.89
C ASP A 50 4.53 6.46 7.40
N PRO A 51 3.56 6.01 6.60
CA PRO A 51 3.34 6.54 5.26
C PRO A 51 2.84 7.99 5.34
N GLU A 52 3.04 8.74 4.26
CA GLU A 52 2.45 10.07 4.12
C GLU A 52 0.92 9.95 4.03
N ILE A 53 0.20 10.77 4.79
CA ILE A 53 -1.25 10.90 4.71
C ILE A 53 -1.57 12.00 3.69
N PRO A 54 -2.24 11.68 2.55
CA PRO A 54 -2.64 12.70 1.60
C PRO A 54 -3.53 13.76 2.26
N PRO A 55 -3.38 15.06 1.94
CA PRO A 55 -4.16 16.13 2.59
C PRO A 55 -5.68 15.90 2.56
N ARG A 56 -6.20 15.33 1.47
CA ARG A 56 -7.62 14.97 1.31
C ARG A 56 -8.15 13.94 2.32
N LEU A 57 -7.26 13.22 3.00
CA LEU A 57 -7.58 12.19 4.00
C LEU A 57 -7.21 12.62 5.43
N ALA A 58 -6.68 13.83 5.63
CA ALA A 58 -6.10 14.26 6.91
C ALA A 58 -7.09 14.20 8.09
N ASP A 59 -8.38 14.45 7.83
CA ASP A 59 -9.46 14.41 8.81
C ASP A 59 -10.31 13.14 8.74
N LEU A 60 -10.04 12.22 7.80
CA LEU A 60 -10.92 11.08 7.50
C LEU A 60 -11.26 10.26 8.75
N LEU A 61 -10.25 9.97 9.58
CA LEU A 61 -10.41 9.16 10.80
C LEU A 61 -11.16 9.89 11.93
N ASN A 62 -11.28 11.22 11.86
CA ASN A 62 -12.00 12.03 12.84
C ASN A 62 -13.49 12.20 12.49
N ARG A 63 -13.92 11.77 11.31
CA ARG A 63 -15.31 11.93 10.87
C ARG A 63 -16.23 10.93 11.56
N PRO A 64 -17.50 11.30 11.83
CA PRO A 64 -18.49 10.36 12.36
C PRO A 64 -18.64 9.15 11.43
N GLN A 65 -18.65 7.95 12.00
CA GLN A 65 -18.97 6.73 11.26
C GLN A 65 -20.47 6.48 11.34
N HIS A 66 -21.07 6.19 10.19
CA HIS A 66 -22.48 5.78 10.10
C HIS A 66 -22.50 4.33 9.66
N TYR A 67 -22.96 3.44 10.54
CA TYR A 67 -23.07 2.00 10.30
C TYR A 67 -24.25 1.43 11.08
N GLU A 68 -24.75 0.28 10.64
CA GLU A 68 -25.73 -0.52 11.36
C GLU A 68 -25.06 -1.84 11.77
N VAL A 69 -25.29 -2.25 13.02
CA VAL A 69 -24.78 -3.54 13.52
C VAL A 69 -25.78 -4.62 13.12
N ILE A 70 -25.31 -5.65 12.43
CA ILE A 70 -26.10 -6.81 12.02
C ILE A 70 -25.52 -8.02 12.73
N ASP A 71 -26.38 -8.82 13.36
CA ASP A 71 -25.97 -10.11 13.94
C ASP A 71 -25.52 -11.07 12.81
N PRO A 72 -24.43 -11.82 13.01
CA PRO A 72 -23.83 -12.65 11.96
C PRO A 72 -24.72 -13.77 11.42
#